data_AF-A0A0Q7VUG9-F1
#
_entry.id   AF-A0A0Q7VUG9-F1
#
_cell.length_a   1.000
_cell.length_b   1.000
_cell.length_c   1.000
_cell.angle_alpha   90.00
_cell.angle_beta   90.00
_cell.angle_gamma   90.00
#
_symmetry.space_group_name_H-M   'P 1'
#
loop_
_entity.id
_entity.type
_entity.pdbx_description
1 polymer ?
#
loop_
_entity_poly.entity_id
_entity_poly.type
_entity_poly.pdbx_seq_one_letter_code
_entity_poly.pdbx_strand_id
1 'polypeptide(L)'
;MPHESDAAELRALQARAYGRGGGLAAADAARLAALESARVVRAAGGAGDVDDPLPTDDATPTDDVTPADDAMSDGSVSDDSATPVDDAATADIARGTGIARRRWTSLVAASAALLLVGLGVGWAVFAEKGDGIALTAAQQERRATLQDDGGYDPGSLRAIGQDDDALVWLATKDDGDLSCLTLDVAAESSTQCAPTEDLERGWGFGVSVVAPAGDGDEPAQQFSATAARATTGEFVAIVQRWDTSGNDWLSQFEGAERDRAEQLADEGFDEYTYSIVGDFQQKPVWFGQRTTGAVTEDCLVVDALDATQCVRAGESREGGIGIRTTTFDEGAGRTVTSDVLLSFTRSGTPYLVVSGDVPASATGTDAG
;
A
#
# COMPACT_ATOMS: atom_id res chain seq x y z
N MET A 1 -6.61 19.13 36.89
CA MET A 1 -5.46 18.29 37.29
C MET A 1 -5.98 16.86 37.45
N PRO A 2 -5.74 15.93 36.51
CA PRO A 2 -5.99 14.52 36.79
C PRO A 2 -5.14 14.13 38.01
N HIS A 3 -5.71 13.42 38.98
CA HIS A 3 -4.85 12.75 39.94
C HIS A 3 -4.05 11.73 39.15
N GLU A 4 -2.72 11.76 39.28
CA GLU A 4 -1.79 10.84 38.62
C GLU A 4 -2.18 9.37 38.84
N SER A 5 -2.92 9.10 39.92
CA SER A 5 -3.58 7.84 40.25
C SER A 5 -4.57 7.35 39.18
N ASP A 6 -5.40 8.23 38.61
CA ASP A 6 -6.52 7.81 37.75
C ASP A 6 -6.01 7.36 36.37
N ALA A 7 -4.98 8.02 35.85
CA ALA A 7 -4.33 7.63 34.60
C ALA A 7 -3.53 6.33 34.75
N ALA A 8 -2.91 6.12 35.92
CA ALA A 8 -2.22 4.87 36.24
C ALA A 8 -3.22 3.70 36.42
N GLU A 9 -4.35 3.94 37.10
CA GLU A 9 -5.42 2.97 37.30
C GLU A 9 -6.03 2.54 35.96
N LEU A 10 -6.31 3.48 35.06
CA LEU A 10 -6.83 3.20 33.72
C LEU A 10 -5.86 2.32 32.91
N ARG A 11 -4.57 2.64 32.90
CA ARG A 11 -3.55 1.81 32.21
C ARG A 11 -3.48 0.40 32.78
N ALA A 12 -3.56 0.24 34.10
CA ALA A 12 -3.56 -1.06 34.75
C ALA A 12 -4.83 -1.89 34.48
N LEU A 13 -6.00 -1.24 34.37
CA LEU A 13 -7.26 -1.91 34.00
C LEU A 13 -7.28 -2.30 32.52
N GLN A 14 -6.79 -1.45 31.62
CA GLN A 14 -6.67 -1.74 30.18
C GLN A 14 -5.69 -2.89 29.91
N ALA A 15 -4.54 -2.91 30.58
CA ALA A 15 -3.58 -4.00 30.48
C ALA A 15 -4.17 -5.35 30.93
N ARG A 16 -5.07 -5.35 31.93
CA ARG A 16 -5.77 -6.55 32.40
C ARG A 16 -6.94 -6.95 31.50
N ALA A 17 -7.66 -5.98 30.93
CA ALA A 17 -8.79 -6.23 30.02
C ALA A 17 -8.35 -6.80 28.68
N TYR A 18 -7.26 -6.25 28.12
CA TYR A 18 -6.80 -6.56 26.77
C TYR A 18 -5.51 -7.41 26.75
N GLY A 19 -5.02 -7.82 27.92
CA GLY A 19 -3.83 -8.68 28.05
C GLY A 19 -4.09 -10.16 27.75
N ARG A 20 -3.00 -10.93 27.66
CA ARG A 20 -3.04 -12.37 27.38
C ARG A 20 -3.67 -13.12 28.56
N GLY A 21 -4.97 -13.38 28.47
CA GLY A 21 -5.81 -13.92 29.56
C GLY A 21 -7.08 -13.12 29.85
N GLY A 22 -7.37 -12.08 29.05
CA GLY A 22 -8.52 -11.16 29.11
C GLY A 22 -9.72 -11.64 29.92
N GLY A 23 -9.77 -11.16 31.17
CA GLY A 23 -10.85 -11.42 32.10
C GLY A 23 -10.85 -10.37 33.19
N LEU A 24 -11.76 -9.41 33.09
CA LEU A 24 -12.03 -8.45 34.16
C LEU A 24 -13.21 -8.94 34.99
N ALA A 25 -13.10 -8.85 36.32
CA ALA A 25 -14.26 -8.97 37.18
C ALA A 25 -15.26 -7.84 36.86
N ALA A 26 -16.55 -8.06 37.04
CA ALA A 26 -17.60 -7.09 36.70
C ALA A 26 -17.39 -5.72 37.38
N ALA A 27 -16.85 -5.70 38.60
CA ALA A 27 -16.52 -4.46 39.31
C ALA A 27 -15.39 -3.67 38.62
N ASP A 28 -14.34 -4.35 38.17
CA ASP A 28 -13.22 -3.74 37.46
C ASP A 28 -13.67 -3.24 36.07
N ALA A 29 -14.60 -3.95 35.42
CA ALA A 29 -15.14 -3.55 34.12
C ALA A 29 -15.98 -2.27 34.21
N ALA A 30 -16.81 -2.17 35.26
CA ALA A 30 -17.55 -0.94 35.55
C ALA A 30 -16.62 0.23 35.88
N ARG A 31 -15.52 -0.04 36.60
CA ARG A 31 -14.51 0.98 36.93
C ARG A 31 -13.76 1.47 35.69
N LEU A 32 -13.40 0.56 34.78
CA LEU A 32 -12.77 0.91 33.49
C LEU A 32 -13.69 1.82 32.65
N ALA A 33 -14.96 1.45 32.50
CA ALA A 33 -15.94 2.25 31.75
C ALA A 33 -16.15 3.65 32.34
N ALA A 34 -16.13 3.79 33.67
CA ALA A 34 -16.21 5.08 34.34
C ALA A 34 -14.98 5.97 34.07
N LEU A 35 -13.77 5.40 34.05
CA LEU A 35 -12.54 6.13 33.77
C LEU A 35 -12.44 6.55 32.28
N GLU A 36 -12.89 5.69 31.37
CA GLU A 36 -12.90 5.99 29.93
C GLU A 36 -13.92 7.08 29.57
N SER A 37 -15.14 7.00 30.11
CA SER A 37 -16.16 8.05 29.93
C SER A 37 -15.73 9.40 30.51
N ALA A 38 -15.08 9.42 31.68
CA ALA A 38 -14.52 10.64 32.25
C ALA A 38 -13.42 11.28 31.38
N ARG A 39 -12.68 10.48 30.59
CA ARG A 39 -11.68 10.99 29.64
C ARG A 39 -12.33 11.65 28.43
N VAL A 40 -13.37 11.04 27.86
CA VAL A 40 -14.10 11.57 26.69
C VAL A 40 -14.75 12.92 27.01
N VAL A 41 -15.42 13.03 28.16
CA VAL A 41 -16.06 14.29 28.59
C VAL A 41 -15.01 15.39 28.80
N ARG A 42 -13.83 15.06 29.33
CA ARG A 42 -12.75 16.03 29.53
C ARG A 42 -12.10 16.47 28.22
N ALA A 43 -11.91 15.55 27.27
CA ALA A 43 -11.39 15.88 25.95
C ALA A 43 -12.34 16.81 25.18
N ALA A 44 -13.65 16.60 25.33
CA ALA A 44 -14.68 17.47 24.75
C ALA A 44 -14.75 18.86 25.42
N GLY A 45 -14.37 18.99 26.69
CA GLY A 45 -14.37 20.25 27.44
C GLY A 45 -13.10 21.10 27.32
N GLY A 46 -12.06 20.62 26.62
CA GLY A 46 -10.77 21.30 26.48
C GLY A 46 -10.52 22.00 25.12
N ALA A 47 -11.52 22.02 24.24
CA ALA A 47 -11.40 22.57 22.89
C ALA A 47 -11.85 24.04 22.76
N GLY A 48 -11.99 24.78 23.87
CA GLY A 48 -12.28 26.21 23.88
C GLY A 48 -11.31 26.94 24.81
N ASP A 49 -10.75 28.04 24.31
CA ASP A 49 -9.72 28.92 24.90
C ASP A 49 -8.26 28.45 24.84
N VAL A 50 -7.59 28.76 23.71
CA VAL A 50 -6.28 29.45 23.72
C VAL A 50 -6.22 30.39 22.51
N ASP A 51 -6.47 31.67 22.76
CA ASP A 51 -6.06 32.83 21.96
C ASP A 51 -4.80 33.40 22.65
N ASP A 52 -3.61 33.31 22.05
CA ASP A 52 -2.50 34.30 22.14
C ASP A 52 -1.21 33.83 21.40
N PRO A 53 -0.20 34.71 21.12
CA PRO A 53 0.33 34.90 19.79
C PRO A 53 1.81 34.49 19.64
N LEU A 54 2.29 34.47 18.40
CA LEU A 54 3.69 34.25 18.03
C LEU A 54 4.62 35.37 18.53
N PRO A 55 5.84 35.05 19.01
CA PRO A 55 6.94 35.99 19.01
C PRO A 55 7.87 35.73 17.81
N THR A 56 8.02 36.77 17.00
CA THR A 56 9.23 37.08 16.21
C THR A 56 10.43 37.28 17.12
N ASP A 57 11.60 36.78 16.73
CA ASP A 57 12.86 37.50 16.99
C ASP A 57 13.98 37.13 16.01
N ASP A 58 14.85 38.11 15.88
CA ASP A 58 15.73 38.51 14.77
C ASP A 58 17.13 37.84 14.79
N ALA A 59 17.80 37.86 13.62
CA ALA A 59 19.22 38.15 13.33
C ALA A 59 20.33 37.87 14.39
N THR A 60 21.56 37.39 14.12
CA THR A 60 22.49 37.28 12.95
C THR A 60 23.79 36.51 13.41
N PRO A 61 25.03 36.67 12.86
CA PRO A 61 25.81 35.63 12.15
C PRO A 61 27.15 35.25 12.84
N THR A 62 27.95 34.32 12.30
CA THR A 62 29.41 34.28 12.57
C THR A 62 30.20 33.49 11.53
N ASP A 63 31.06 34.23 10.83
CA ASP A 63 32.40 34.00 10.29
C ASP A 63 32.97 32.57 10.12
N ASP A 64 33.21 32.21 8.85
CA ASP A 64 34.54 32.21 8.21
C ASP A 64 35.77 31.77 9.03
N VAL A 65 36.32 30.57 8.75
CA VAL A 65 37.78 30.31 8.69
C VAL A 65 38.06 29.14 7.74
N THR A 66 38.71 29.45 6.62
CA THR A 66 39.63 28.52 5.93
C THR A 66 41.05 28.81 6.42
N PRO A 67 41.97 27.83 6.46
CA PRO A 67 43.16 27.99 5.62
C PRO A 67 43.67 26.70 4.98
N ALA A 68 44.43 26.92 3.91
CA ALA A 68 45.10 25.97 3.06
C ALA A 68 46.48 25.52 3.58
N ASP A 69 47.03 24.58 2.82
CA ASP A 69 48.45 24.28 2.55
C ASP A 69 49.22 23.30 3.45
N ASP A 70 49.63 22.19 2.82
CA ASP A 70 51.01 21.95 2.34
C ASP A 70 51.62 20.55 2.60
N ALA A 71 52.37 20.12 1.57
CA ALA A 71 53.58 19.30 1.59
C ALA A 71 53.54 17.75 1.67
N MET A 72 53.73 17.15 0.49
CA MET A 72 54.80 16.22 0.09
C MET A 72 55.63 15.43 1.14
N SER A 73 55.69 14.10 0.96
CA SER A 73 56.90 13.23 1.04
C SER A 73 56.48 11.81 0.59
N ASP A 74 56.98 11.28 -0.54
CA ASP A 74 58.33 10.74 -0.82
C ASP A 74 58.57 9.33 -0.25
N GLY A 75 58.88 8.42 -1.17
CA GLY A 75 59.82 7.32 -1.01
C GLY A 75 59.50 6.17 -0.05
N SER A 76 59.13 5.01 -0.60
CA SER A 76 59.92 3.81 -0.33
C SER A 76 59.78 2.75 -1.42
N VAL A 77 60.93 2.48 -2.03
CA VAL A 77 61.22 1.45 -3.03
C VAL A 77 62.02 0.38 -2.29
N SER A 78 61.65 -0.89 -2.40
CA SER A 78 62.53 -2.07 -2.39
C SER A 78 61.67 -3.32 -2.61
N ASP A 79 61.80 -4.04 -3.73
CA ASP A 79 62.91 -4.94 -4.11
C ASP A 79 62.69 -6.32 -3.48
N ASP A 80 62.28 -7.30 -4.28
CA ASP A 80 63.05 -8.53 -4.52
C ASP A 80 62.29 -9.44 -5.51
N SER A 81 62.75 -9.52 -6.75
CA SER A 81 62.35 -10.57 -7.69
C SER A 81 63.53 -10.86 -8.59
N ALA A 82 64.53 -11.53 -8.01
CA ALA A 82 65.58 -12.20 -8.75
C ALA A 82 65.27 -13.71 -8.86
N THR A 83 65.41 -14.18 -10.09
CA THR A 83 65.28 -15.54 -10.61
C THR A 83 66.17 -16.58 -9.93
N PRO A 84 65.85 -17.87 -10.15
CA PRO A 84 66.90 -18.85 -10.43
C PRO A 84 66.62 -19.56 -11.77
N VAL A 85 67.44 -19.32 -12.79
CA VAL A 85 68.47 -20.25 -13.30
C VAL A 85 67.91 -21.63 -13.69
N ASP A 86 67.58 -21.77 -14.98
CA ASP A 86 67.44 -23.05 -15.67
C ASP A 86 68.82 -23.69 -15.84
N ASP A 87 69.16 -24.65 -14.98
CA ASP A 87 70.26 -25.57 -15.21
C ASP A 87 69.74 -26.87 -15.84
N ALA A 88 70.04 -27.00 -17.13
CA ALA A 88 69.87 -28.24 -17.89
C ALA A 88 70.88 -29.29 -17.40
N ALA A 89 70.42 -30.22 -16.56
CA ALA A 89 71.13 -31.46 -16.28
C ALA A 89 70.48 -32.62 -17.06
N THR A 90 71.14 -33.01 -18.14
CA THR A 90 70.91 -34.26 -18.87
C THR A 90 71.26 -35.43 -17.95
N ALA A 91 70.29 -36.30 -17.65
CA ALA A 91 70.54 -37.58 -17.00
C ALA A 91 69.81 -38.70 -17.74
N ASP A 92 70.61 -39.50 -18.46
CA ASP A 92 70.22 -40.76 -19.06
C ASP A 92 69.89 -41.83 -17.99
N ILE A 93 68.65 -42.31 -18.08
CA ILE A 93 68.14 -43.69 -17.92
C ILE A 93 68.97 -44.68 -17.06
N ALA A 94 68.39 -45.09 -15.92
CA ALA A 94 68.54 -46.46 -15.41
C ALA A 94 67.32 -46.95 -14.60
N ARG A 95 66.52 -47.80 -15.27
CA ARG A 95 65.79 -49.00 -14.77
C ARG A 95 65.35 -49.01 -13.30
N GLY A 96 64.04 -48.89 -13.09
CA GLY A 96 63.34 -49.20 -11.84
C GLY A 96 61.85 -49.48 -12.06
N THR A 97 61.52 -50.43 -12.93
CA THR A 97 60.15 -50.87 -13.20
C THR A 97 59.58 -51.67 -12.03
N GLY A 98 58.44 -51.25 -11.48
CA GLY A 98 57.51 -52.18 -10.83
C GLY A 98 56.72 -51.68 -9.62
N ILE A 99 57.09 -50.57 -8.96
CA ILE A 99 56.42 -50.17 -7.70
C ILE A 99 55.86 -48.73 -7.74
N ALA A 100 56.33 -47.88 -8.65
CA ALA A 100 55.92 -46.47 -8.71
C ALA A 100 54.50 -46.24 -9.28
N ARG A 101 54.01 -47.10 -10.20
CA ARG A 101 52.67 -46.95 -10.78
C ARG A 101 51.54 -47.13 -9.76
N ARG A 102 51.74 -48.00 -8.76
CA ARG A 102 50.71 -48.29 -7.75
C ARG A 102 50.59 -47.17 -6.70
N ARG A 103 51.66 -46.41 -6.47
CA ARG A 103 51.65 -45.25 -5.56
C ARG A 103 51.03 -44.01 -6.22
N TRP A 104 51.18 -43.85 -7.54
CA TRP A 104 50.55 -42.74 -8.27
C TRP A 104 49.04 -42.89 -8.36
N THR A 105 48.51 -44.10 -8.56
CA THR A 105 47.07 -44.34 -8.49
C THR A 105 46.49 -44.06 -7.11
N SER A 106 47.24 -44.34 -6.03
CA SER A 106 46.82 -44.00 -4.66
C SER A 106 46.84 -42.50 -4.39
N LEU A 107 47.80 -41.76 -4.95
CA LEU A 107 47.82 -40.30 -4.86
C LEU A 107 46.67 -39.66 -5.63
N VAL A 108 46.39 -40.10 -6.86
CA VAL A 108 45.25 -39.58 -7.64
C VAL A 108 43.91 -39.92 -6.98
N ALA A 109 43.75 -41.13 -6.45
CA ALA A 109 42.54 -41.53 -5.72
C ALA A 109 42.37 -40.74 -4.41
N ALA A 110 43.45 -40.48 -3.68
CA ALA A 110 43.42 -39.66 -2.47
C ALA A 110 43.09 -38.19 -2.78
N SER A 111 43.64 -37.63 -3.86
CA SER A 111 43.31 -36.27 -4.31
C SER A 111 41.85 -36.17 -4.79
N ALA A 112 41.34 -37.17 -5.51
CA ALA A 112 39.95 -37.22 -5.92
C ALA A 112 39.01 -37.36 -4.72
N ALA A 113 39.37 -38.18 -3.72
CA ALA A 113 38.60 -38.28 -2.48
C ALA A 113 38.61 -36.97 -1.68
N LEU A 114 39.75 -36.28 -1.58
CA LEU A 114 39.84 -34.97 -0.94
C LEU A 114 39.07 -33.89 -1.71
N LEU A 115 39.03 -33.94 -3.04
CA LEU A 115 38.19 -33.06 -3.84
C LEU A 115 36.71 -33.36 -3.63
N LEU A 116 36.28 -34.62 -3.57
CA LEU A 116 34.87 -34.97 -3.30
C LEU A 116 34.45 -34.61 -1.87
N VAL A 117 35.34 -34.79 -0.88
CA VAL A 117 35.10 -34.36 0.50
C VAL A 117 35.12 -32.84 0.61
N GLY A 118 36.03 -32.15 -0.08
CA GLY A 118 36.07 -30.69 -0.16
C GLY A 118 34.84 -30.12 -0.87
N LEU A 119 34.35 -30.79 -1.93
CA LEU A 119 33.12 -30.43 -2.62
C LEU A 119 31.91 -30.67 -1.72
N GLY A 120 31.84 -31.80 -1.01
CA GLY A 120 30.73 -32.13 -0.12
C GLY A 120 30.69 -31.26 1.15
N VAL A 121 31.84 -30.97 1.76
CA VAL A 121 31.95 -30.09 2.93
C VAL A 121 31.78 -28.63 2.52
N GLY A 122 32.33 -28.21 1.39
CA GLY A 122 32.08 -26.89 0.81
C GLY A 122 30.58 -26.68 0.53
N TRP A 123 29.93 -27.66 -0.09
CA TRP A 123 28.49 -27.58 -0.33
C TRP A 123 27.67 -27.59 0.97
N ALA A 124 28.07 -28.33 2.00
CA ALA A 124 27.37 -28.32 3.29
C ALA A 124 27.59 -27.05 4.13
N VAL A 125 28.71 -26.34 3.94
CA VAL A 125 29.04 -25.10 4.66
C VAL A 125 28.55 -23.86 3.91
N PHE A 126 28.48 -23.90 2.58
CA PHE A 126 27.99 -22.81 1.72
C PHE A 126 26.59 -23.05 1.15
N ALA A 127 25.94 -24.18 1.42
CA ALA A 127 24.49 -24.29 1.27
C ALA A 127 23.86 -23.33 2.27
N GLU A 128 23.52 -22.16 1.76
CA GLU A 128 22.88 -21.06 2.44
C GLU A 128 21.75 -21.58 3.33
N LYS A 129 21.96 -21.57 4.65
CA LYS A 129 20.90 -21.77 5.65
C LYS A 129 20.08 -20.49 5.75
N GLY A 130 19.53 -20.04 4.64
CA GLY A 130 18.48 -19.05 4.63
C GLY A 130 17.16 -19.79 4.57
N ASP A 131 16.25 -19.53 5.51
CA ASP A 131 14.82 -19.86 5.42
C ASP A 131 14.14 -19.05 4.29
N GLY A 132 14.81 -18.94 3.14
CA GLY A 132 14.40 -18.17 1.98
C GLY A 132 13.55 -19.02 1.03
N ILE A 133 12.69 -18.34 0.31
CA ILE A 133 11.85 -18.94 -0.74
C ILE A 133 12.75 -19.62 -1.78
N ALA A 134 12.46 -20.88 -2.09
CA ALA A 134 13.19 -21.63 -3.10
C ALA A 134 12.89 -21.05 -4.49
N LEU A 135 13.87 -20.35 -5.06
CA LEU A 135 13.73 -19.69 -6.35
C LEU A 135 13.96 -20.66 -7.51
N THR A 136 13.14 -20.54 -8.54
CA THR A 136 13.34 -21.19 -9.84
C THR A 136 14.53 -20.57 -10.59
N ALA A 137 15.02 -21.25 -11.63
CA ALA A 137 16.12 -20.72 -12.46
C ALA A 137 15.77 -19.36 -13.09
N ALA A 138 14.53 -19.18 -13.55
CA ALA A 138 14.05 -17.90 -14.11
C ALA A 138 14.00 -16.80 -13.04
N GLN A 139 13.57 -17.13 -11.81
CA GLN A 139 13.57 -16.16 -10.70
C GLN A 139 14.98 -15.80 -10.23
N GLN A 140 15.95 -16.72 -10.33
CA GLN A 140 17.35 -16.41 -10.04
C GLN A 140 17.96 -15.47 -11.08
N GLU A 141 17.64 -15.68 -12.36
CA GLU A 141 18.04 -14.76 -13.44
C GLU A 141 17.41 -13.38 -13.23
N ARG A 142 16.11 -13.35 -12.91
CA ARG A 142 15.40 -12.11 -12.59
C ARG A 142 15.99 -11.38 -11.38
N ARG A 143 16.37 -12.10 -10.32
CA ARG A 143 17.07 -11.54 -9.15
C ARG A 143 18.38 -10.86 -9.56
N ALA A 144 19.16 -11.48 -10.44
CA ALA A 144 20.40 -10.90 -10.93
C ALA A 144 20.14 -9.59 -11.69
N THR A 145 19.15 -9.57 -12.58
CA THR A 145 18.72 -8.34 -13.28
C THR A 145 18.29 -7.24 -12.29
N LEU A 146 17.46 -7.57 -11.30
CA LEU A 146 17.02 -6.62 -10.28
C LEU A 146 18.18 -6.08 -9.42
N GLN A 147 19.17 -6.92 -9.11
CA GLN A 147 20.38 -6.51 -8.39
C GLN A 147 21.20 -5.51 -9.21
N ASP A 148 21.38 -5.79 -10.49
CA ASP A 148 22.16 -4.95 -11.41
C ASP A 148 21.46 -3.60 -11.68
N ASP A 149 20.14 -3.61 -11.86
CA ASP A 149 19.36 -2.42 -12.22
C ASP A 149 19.00 -1.54 -11.01
N GLY A 150 18.77 -2.15 -9.84
CA GLY A 150 18.26 -1.45 -8.65
C GLY A 150 19.29 -0.61 -7.90
N GLY A 151 20.58 -0.84 -8.16
CA GLY A 151 21.68 -0.22 -7.42
C GLY A 151 21.61 -0.58 -5.93
N TYR A 152 21.27 -1.84 -5.62
CA TYR A 152 21.24 -2.37 -4.26
C TYR A 152 22.64 -2.71 -3.78
N ASP A 153 22.81 -2.78 -2.46
CA ASP A 153 24.05 -3.25 -1.86
C ASP A 153 24.34 -4.70 -2.33
N PRO A 154 25.59 -5.05 -2.65
CA PRO A 154 25.92 -6.37 -3.18
C PRO A 154 25.45 -7.52 -2.28
N GLY A 155 24.57 -8.37 -2.82
CA GLY A 155 24.06 -9.55 -2.13
C GLY A 155 22.96 -9.29 -1.10
N SER A 156 22.45 -8.05 -0.98
CA SER A 156 21.38 -7.72 -0.03
C SER A 156 19.99 -8.16 -0.51
N LEU A 157 19.77 -8.23 -1.83
CA LEU A 157 18.48 -8.57 -2.43
C LEU A 157 18.11 -10.03 -2.15
N ARG A 158 17.00 -10.25 -1.44
CA ARG A 158 16.49 -11.58 -1.08
C ARG A 158 14.95 -11.63 -1.17
N ALA A 159 14.40 -12.79 -1.52
CA ALA A 159 12.95 -12.98 -1.54
C ALA A 159 12.42 -13.16 -0.11
N ILE A 160 11.34 -12.45 0.23
CA ILE A 160 10.72 -12.46 1.57
C ILE A 160 9.23 -12.84 1.56
N GLY A 161 8.62 -13.00 0.37
CA GLY A 161 7.27 -13.53 0.20
C GLY A 161 6.98 -13.87 -1.25
N GLN A 162 6.10 -14.83 -1.48
CA GLN A 162 5.60 -15.20 -2.81
C GLN A 162 4.12 -15.54 -2.71
N ASP A 163 3.34 -15.08 -3.68
CA ASP A 163 1.93 -15.46 -3.91
C ASP A 163 1.74 -15.73 -5.41
N ASP A 164 1.62 -17.00 -5.78
CA ASP A 164 1.64 -17.47 -7.17
C ASP A 164 2.79 -16.86 -7.99
N ASP A 165 2.46 -15.93 -8.89
CA ASP A 165 3.32 -15.21 -9.82
C ASP A 165 3.90 -13.90 -9.25
N ALA A 166 3.41 -13.44 -8.10
CA ALA A 166 3.91 -12.27 -7.40
C ALA A 166 5.05 -12.65 -6.44
N LEU A 167 6.22 -12.03 -6.63
CA LEU A 167 7.40 -12.25 -5.80
C LEU A 167 7.84 -10.95 -5.15
N VAL A 168 8.05 -10.99 -3.83
CA VAL A 168 8.43 -9.82 -3.03
C VAL A 168 9.88 -9.93 -2.59
N TRP A 169 10.67 -8.93 -2.95
CA TRP A 169 12.08 -8.83 -2.63
C TRP A 169 12.33 -7.74 -1.60
N LEU A 170 13.24 -8.02 -0.68
CA LEU A 170 13.81 -7.04 0.23
C LEU A 170 15.29 -6.88 -0.10
N ALA A 171 15.74 -5.65 -0.22
CA ALA A 171 17.15 -5.30 -0.40
C ALA A 171 17.53 -4.14 0.51
N THR A 172 18.83 -3.94 0.68
CA THR A 172 19.38 -2.71 1.25
C THR A 172 20.07 -1.89 0.17
N LYS A 173 20.16 -0.59 0.40
CA LYS A 173 20.84 0.38 -0.46
C LYS A 173 21.55 1.42 0.41
N ASP A 174 22.57 2.04 -0.16
CA ASP A 174 23.39 3.06 0.49
C ASP A 174 24.01 2.53 1.80
N ASP A 175 24.75 1.41 1.69
CA ASP A 175 25.44 0.76 2.81
C ASP A 175 24.52 0.35 3.98
N GLY A 176 23.25 0.05 3.67
CA GLY A 176 22.25 -0.34 4.67
C GLY A 176 21.34 0.80 5.16
N ASP A 177 21.59 2.04 4.78
CA ASP A 177 20.80 3.20 5.25
C ASP A 177 19.35 3.12 4.75
N LEU A 178 19.14 2.57 3.56
CA LEU A 178 17.82 2.36 2.98
C LEU A 178 17.48 0.87 2.91
N SER A 179 16.23 0.56 3.24
CA SER A 179 15.61 -0.73 3.00
C SER A 179 14.58 -0.58 1.88
N CYS A 180 14.73 -1.39 0.83
CA CYS A 180 13.91 -1.35 -0.38
C CYS A 180 13.07 -2.61 -0.51
N LEU A 181 11.77 -2.41 -0.74
CA LEU A 181 10.81 -3.47 -1.03
C LEU A 181 10.45 -3.42 -2.51
N THR A 182 10.68 -4.51 -3.23
CA THR A 182 10.29 -4.66 -4.63
C THR A 182 9.19 -5.70 -4.75
N LEU A 183 8.10 -5.36 -5.41
CA LEU A 183 7.06 -6.29 -5.83
C LEU A 183 7.19 -6.51 -7.33
N ASP A 184 7.47 -7.77 -7.71
CA ASP A 184 7.72 -8.22 -9.07
C ASP A 184 6.59 -9.17 -9.48
N VAL A 185 5.82 -8.81 -10.50
CA VAL A 185 4.65 -9.55 -10.98
C VAL A 185 4.72 -9.63 -12.51
N ALA A 186 4.89 -10.83 -13.04
CA ALA A 186 5.08 -11.06 -14.47
C ALA A 186 6.20 -10.17 -15.08
N ALA A 187 5.85 -9.22 -15.94
CA ALA A 187 6.79 -8.28 -16.56
C ALA A 187 6.87 -6.92 -15.81
N GLU A 188 6.02 -6.70 -14.82
CA GLU A 188 5.89 -5.45 -14.10
C GLU A 188 6.60 -5.53 -12.75
N SER A 189 7.29 -4.45 -12.38
CA SER A 189 7.95 -4.36 -11.08
C SER A 189 7.87 -2.95 -10.53
N SER A 190 7.60 -2.84 -9.23
CA SER A 190 7.59 -1.58 -8.50
C SER A 190 8.47 -1.70 -7.27
N THR A 191 9.21 -0.64 -6.95
CA THR A 191 10.12 -0.59 -5.79
C THR A 191 9.84 0.63 -4.95
N GLN A 192 9.76 0.44 -3.63
CA GLN A 192 9.67 1.49 -2.64
C GLN A 192 10.81 1.34 -1.64
N CYS A 193 11.58 2.41 -1.40
CA CYS A 193 12.61 2.44 -0.37
C CYS A 193 12.21 3.35 0.78
N ALA A 194 12.67 3.03 1.98
CA ALA A 194 12.51 3.83 3.19
C ALA A 194 13.79 3.74 4.05
N PRO A 195 14.07 4.74 4.91
CA PRO A 195 15.14 4.64 5.89
C PRO A 195 14.98 3.39 6.75
N THR A 196 16.05 2.61 6.89
CA THR A 196 16.01 1.34 7.66
C THR A 196 15.55 1.57 9.10
N GLU A 197 15.96 2.69 9.72
CA GLU A 197 15.55 3.08 11.08
C GLU A 197 14.04 3.30 11.26
N ASP A 198 13.34 3.73 10.21
CA ASP A 198 11.88 3.92 10.25
C ASP A 198 11.16 2.58 10.22
N LEU A 199 11.75 1.57 9.56
CA LEU A 199 11.22 0.21 9.55
C LEU A 199 11.50 -0.55 10.84
N GLU A 200 12.56 -0.20 11.56
CA GLU A 200 12.84 -0.75 12.88
C GLU A 200 11.87 -0.23 13.94
N ARG A 201 11.41 1.02 13.80
CA ARG A 201 10.45 1.67 14.72
C ARG A 201 8.99 1.51 14.28
N GLY A 202 8.75 1.25 13.00
CA GLY A 202 7.44 1.19 12.36
C GLY A 202 6.80 -0.21 12.32
N TRP A 203 5.59 -0.27 11.77
CA TRP A 203 4.79 -1.50 11.66
C TRP A 203 4.98 -2.24 10.33
N GLY A 204 5.85 -1.74 9.45
CA GLY A 204 6.07 -2.24 8.10
C GLY A 204 6.00 -1.13 7.06
N PHE A 205 6.29 -1.47 5.82
CA PHE A 205 6.18 -0.59 4.66
C PHE A 205 5.76 -1.39 3.44
N GLY A 206 5.13 -0.74 2.47
CA GLY A 206 4.50 -1.44 1.35
C GLY A 206 4.78 -0.79 0.00
N VAL A 207 4.49 -1.57 -1.04
CA VAL A 207 4.63 -1.22 -2.44
C VAL A 207 3.45 -1.82 -3.21
N SER A 208 3.03 -1.15 -4.28
CA SER A 208 1.96 -1.63 -5.15
C SER A 208 2.39 -1.59 -6.60
N VAL A 209 1.86 -2.52 -7.40
CA VAL A 209 2.02 -2.58 -8.85
C VAL A 209 0.69 -2.95 -9.49
N VAL A 210 0.43 -2.44 -10.69
CA VAL A 210 -0.73 -2.82 -11.50
C VAL A 210 -0.22 -3.68 -12.63
N ALA A 211 -0.66 -4.93 -12.68
CA ALA A 211 -0.46 -5.80 -13.82
C ALA A 211 -1.54 -5.47 -14.88
N PRO A 212 -1.15 -5.19 -16.13
CA PRO A 212 -2.12 -4.93 -17.19
C PRO A 212 -3.00 -6.16 -17.44
N ALA A 213 -4.14 -5.95 -18.08
CA ALA A 213 -5.02 -7.03 -18.52
C ALA A 213 -4.24 -8.02 -19.40
N GLY A 214 -4.47 -9.31 -19.17
CA GLY A 214 -3.85 -10.39 -19.94
C GLY A 214 -4.46 -10.54 -21.33
N ASP A 215 -3.93 -11.47 -22.11
CA ASP A 215 -4.59 -11.89 -23.35
C ASP A 215 -5.90 -12.63 -23.01
N GLY A 216 -7.03 -12.18 -23.57
CA GLY A 216 -8.36 -12.78 -23.32
C GLY A 216 -9.24 -11.92 -22.43
N ASP A 217 -10.13 -12.54 -21.65
CA ASP A 217 -11.03 -11.87 -20.69
C ASP A 217 -10.39 -11.70 -19.30
N GLU A 218 -9.06 -11.82 -19.18
CA GLU A 218 -8.37 -11.61 -17.90
C GLU A 218 -8.22 -10.12 -17.60
N PRO A 219 -8.82 -9.63 -16.50
CA PRO A 219 -8.77 -8.22 -16.21
C PRO A 219 -7.40 -7.77 -15.71
N ALA A 220 -7.16 -6.46 -15.78
CA ALA A 220 -6.05 -5.88 -15.07
C ALA A 220 -6.18 -6.16 -13.56
N GLN A 221 -5.04 -6.32 -12.89
CA GLN A 221 -4.97 -6.69 -11.48
C GLN A 221 -4.07 -5.71 -10.73
N GLN A 222 -4.49 -5.31 -9.54
CA GLN A 222 -3.69 -4.53 -8.62
C GLN A 222 -3.14 -5.44 -7.55
N PHE A 223 -1.83 -5.43 -7.40
CA PHE A 223 -1.11 -6.13 -6.35
C PHE A 223 -0.57 -5.12 -5.35
N SER A 224 -0.71 -5.43 -4.06
CA SER A 224 -0.02 -4.73 -3.00
C SER A 224 0.79 -5.72 -2.17
N ALA A 225 1.98 -5.32 -1.77
CA ALA A 225 2.83 -6.07 -0.86
C ALA A 225 3.19 -5.20 0.33
N THR A 226 3.09 -5.75 1.54
CA THR A 226 3.55 -5.10 2.77
C THR A 226 4.59 -5.98 3.44
N ALA A 227 5.78 -5.46 3.69
CA ALA A 227 6.77 -6.12 4.52
C ALA A 227 6.46 -5.85 5.99
N ALA A 228 6.18 -6.91 6.75
CA ALA A 228 5.92 -6.86 8.18
C ALA A 228 6.98 -7.68 8.94
N ARG A 229 7.31 -7.25 10.16
CA ARG A 229 8.28 -7.98 10.99
C ARG A 229 7.59 -9.13 11.70
N ALA A 230 8.08 -10.35 11.48
CA ALA A 230 7.67 -11.53 12.22
C ALA A 230 8.17 -11.51 13.67
N THR A 231 7.60 -12.35 14.52
CA THR A 231 8.04 -12.49 15.93
C THR A 231 9.49 -12.98 16.07
N THR A 232 10.06 -13.55 15.00
CA THR A 232 11.47 -13.94 14.89
C THR A 232 12.41 -12.75 14.63
N GLY A 233 11.86 -11.58 14.31
CA GLY A 233 12.60 -10.38 13.93
C GLY A 233 12.87 -10.26 12.44
N GLU A 234 12.56 -11.28 11.64
CA GLU A 234 12.70 -11.26 10.18
C GLU A 234 11.52 -10.56 9.50
N PHE A 235 11.74 -10.02 8.30
CA PHE A 235 10.66 -9.50 7.48
C PHE A 235 9.99 -10.62 6.69
N VAL A 236 8.66 -10.63 6.71
CA VAL A 236 7.81 -11.45 5.86
C VAL A 236 6.93 -10.52 5.03
N ALA A 237 6.64 -10.90 3.78
CA ALA A 237 5.70 -10.12 2.98
C ALA A 237 4.27 -10.66 3.10
N ILE A 238 3.33 -9.73 3.16
CA ILE A 238 1.90 -9.98 3.00
C ILE A 238 1.51 -9.44 1.64
N VAL A 239 1.09 -10.30 0.73
CA VAL A 239 0.65 -9.93 -0.62
C VAL A 239 -0.88 -9.93 -0.67
N GLN A 240 -1.45 -8.89 -1.28
CA GLN A 240 -2.89 -8.79 -1.56
C GLN A 240 -3.09 -8.54 -3.05
N ARG A 241 -4.09 -9.20 -3.63
CA ARG A 241 -4.46 -9.13 -5.05
C ARG A 241 -5.91 -8.68 -5.17
N TRP A 242 -6.16 -7.74 -6.07
CA TRP A 242 -7.49 -7.20 -6.37
C TRP A 242 -7.66 -7.11 -7.89
N ASP A 243 -8.75 -7.63 -8.43
CA ASP A 243 -9.07 -7.40 -9.83
C ASP A 243 -9.47 -5.94 -10.00
N THR A 244 -8.78 -5.20 -10.87
CA THR A 244 -9.14 -3.78 -11.12
C THR A 244 -10.38 -3.65 -11.99
N SER A 245 -10.79 -4.72 -12.69
CA SER A 245 -12.13 -4.79 -13.32
C SER A 245 -13.22 -5.30 -12.39
N GLY A 246 -12.83 -5.86 -11.23
CA GLY A 246 -13.73 -6.56 -10.30
C GLY A 246 -14.43 -5.64 -9.31
N ASN A 247 -14.03 -4.36 -9.28
CA ASN A 247 -14.90 -3.32 -8.76
C ASN A 247 -15.98 -3.04 -9.82
N ASP A 248 -16.87 -4.01 -10.07
CA ASP A 248 -18.08 -3.78 -10.85
C ASP A 248 -18.92 -2.80 -10.03
N TRP A 249 -18.66 -1.50 -10.19
CA TRP A 249 -19.40 -0.45 -9.49
C TRP A 249 -20.90 -0.54 -9.79
N LEU A 250 -21.27 -1.22 -10.88
CA LEU A 250 -22.63 -1.61 -11.21
C LEU A 250 -23.24 -2.67 -10.30
N SER A 251 -22.44 -3.43 -9.55
CA SER A 251 -22.93 -4.45 -8.61
C SER A 251 -23.78 -3.88 -7.47
N GLN A 252 -23.70 -2.56 -7.24
CA GLN A 252 -24.56 -1.86 -6.29
C GLN A 252 -25.97 -1.58 -6.84
N PHE A 253 -26.21 -1.82 -8.12
CA PHE A 253 -27.49 -1.60 -8.80
C PHE A 253 -28.05 -2.94 -9.29
N GLU A 254 -29.37 -3.10 -9.21
CA GLU A 254 -30.07 -4.32 -9.64
C GLU A 254 -31.10 -4.02 -10.74
N GLY A 255 -31.27 -4.98 -11.66
CA GLY A 255 -32.30 -4.90 -12.70
C GLY A 255 -32.25 -3.61 -13.53
N ALA A 256 -33.38 -2.90 -13.61
CA ALA A 256 -33.49 -1.68 -14.42
C ALA A 256 -32.60 -0.52 -13.94
N GLU A 257 -32.21 -0.50 -12.66
CA GLU A 257 -31.25 0.49 -12.15
C GLU A 257 -29.86 0.24 -12.70
N ARG A 258 -29.47 -1.04 -12.87
CA ARG A 258 -28.19 -1.40 -13.48
C ARG A 258 -28.15 -0.98 -14.95
N ASP A 259 -29.19 -1.29 -15.72
CA ASP A 259 -29.29 -0.89 -17.13
C ASP A 259 -29.21 0.64 -17.27
N ARG A 260 -29.84 1.39 -16.34
CA ARG A 260 -29.79 2.85 -16.33
C ARG A 260 -28.41 3.37 -15.94
N ALA A 261 -27.75 2.75 -14.98
CA ALA A 261 -26.40 3.10 -14.58
C ALA A 261 -25.40 2.91 -15.74
N GLU A 262 -25.50 1.81 -16.48
CA GLU A 262 -24.71 1.59 -17.70
C GLU A 262 -24.95 2.71 -18.73
N GLN A 263 -26.22 3.10 -18.92
CA GLN A 263 -26.56 4.21 -19.80
C GLN A 263 -25.97 5.56 -19.34
N LEU A 264 -25.90 5.82 -18.03
CA LEU A 264 -25.27 7.03 -17.50
C LEU A 264 -23.75 7.05 -17.79
N ALA A 265 -23.07 5.90 -17.69
CA ALA A 265 -21.67 5.79 -18.12
C ALA A 265 -21.51 6.15 -19.60
N ASP A 266 -22.38 5.62 -20.47
CA ASP A 266 -22.39 5.92 -21.91
C ASP A 266 -22.70 7.41 -22.21
N GLU A 267 -23.48 8.06 -21.35
CA GLU A 267 -23.76 9.51 -21.40
C GLU A 267 -22.57 10.37 -20.91
N GLY A 268 -21.49 9.74 -20.45
CA GLY A 268 -20.24 10.37 -20.05
C GLY A 268 -20.13 10.68 -18.56
N PHE A 269 -20.96 10.09 -17.70
CA PHE A 269 -20.77 10.19 -16.25
C PHE A 269 -19.56 9.36 -15.81
N ASP A 270 -18.79 9.92 -14.86
CA ASP A 270 -17.59 9.27 -14.36
C ASP A 270 -18.00 8.05 -13.51
N GLU A 271 -17.50 6.87 -13.88
CA GLU A 271 -17.70 5.63 -13.12
C GLU A 271 -17.36 5.85 -11.64
N TYR A 272 -18.04 5.13 -10.73
CA TYR A 272 -17.91 5.27 -9.27
C TYR A 272 -18.42 6.58 -8.64
N THR A 273 -18.78 7.60 -9.44
CA THR A 273 -19.17 8.91 -8.89
C THR A 273 -20.66 9.08 -8.68
N TYR A 274 -21.49 8.19 -9.26
CA TYR A 274 -22.94 8.31 -9.19
C TYR A 274 -23.64 7.26 -8.33
N SER A 275 -24.76 7.70 -7.75
CA SER A 275 -25.58 6.94 -6.82
C SER A 275 -27.03 7.42 -6.87
N ILE A 276 -27.96 6.56 -6.46
CA ILE A 276 -29.36 6.92 -6.28
C ILE A 276 -29.51 7.66 -4.95
N VAL A 277 -30.02 8.89 -4.98
CA VAL A 277 -30.25 9.71 -3.78
C VAL A 277 -31.68 9.61 -3.23
N GLY A 278 -32.58 8.99 -4.00
CA GLY A 278 -33.98 8.75 -3.65
C GLY A 278 -34.82 8.57 -4.89
N ASP A 279 -36.14 8.59 -4.73
CA ASP A 279 -37.10 8.44 -5.82
C ASP A 279 -37.98 9.69 -6.00
N PHE A 280 -38.35 9.97 -7.24
CA PHE A 280 -39.39 10.94 -7.59
C PHE A 280 -40.35 10.29 -8.58
N GLN A 281 -41.65 10.27 -8.23
CA GLN A 281 -42.70 9.60 -9.02
C GLN A 281 -42.37 8.14 -9.38
N GLN A 282 -41.88 7.35 -8.40
CA GLN A 282 -41.52 5.94 -8.56
C GLN A 282 -40.37 5.66 -9.55
N LYS A 283 -39.58 6.68 -9.88
CA LYS A 283 -38.35 6.53 -10.66
C LYS A 283 -37.16 7.11 -9.87
N PRO A 284 -35.97 6.55 -10.06
CA PRO A 284 -34.80 6.97 -9.32
C PRO A 284 -34.39 8.40 -9.67
N VAL A 285 -33.82 9.06 -8.67
CA VAL A 285 -33.12 10.33 -8.80
C VAL A 285 -31.65 10.06 -8.53
N TRP A 286 -30.80 10.39 -9.50
CA TRP A 286 -29.37 10.13 -9.44
C TRP A 286 -28.61 11.41 -9.13
N PHE A 287 -27.56 11.26 -8.34
CA PHE A 287 -26.49 12.25 -8.22
C PHE A 287 -25.22 11.63 -8.79
N GLY A 288 -24.45 12.38 -9.58
CA GLY A 288 -23.23 11.90 -10.22
C GLY A 288 -22.28 13.01 -10.61
N GLN A 289 -21.06 12.65 -11.00
CA GLN A 289 -20.11 13.58 -11.58
C GLN A 289 -19.87 13.28 -13.06
N ARG A 290 -19.55 14.33 -13.80
CA ARG A 290 -19.12 14.24 -15.20
C ARG A 290 -17.90 15.10 -15.40
N THR A 291 -16.85 14.53 -15.97
CA THR A 291 -15.63 15.27 -16.30
C THR A 291 -15.53 15.49 -17.82
N THR A 292 -15.58 16.74 -18.25
CA THR A 292 -15.36 17.14 -19.64
C THR A 292 -14.08 17.96 -19.76
N GLY A 293 -13.02 17.32 -20.26
CA GLY A 293 -11.69 17.93 -20.33
C GLY A 293 -11.11 18.17 -18.93
N ALA A 294 -10.91 19.43 -18.54
CA ALA A 294 -10.39 19.82 -17.23
C ALA A 294 -11.48 20.31 -16.26
N VAL A 295 -12.76 20.15 -16.61
CA VAL A 295 -13.90 20.62 -15.80
C VAL A 295 -14.69 19.41 -15.33
N THR A 296 -14.84 19.29 -14.01
CA THR A 296 -15.75 18.34 -13.37
C THR A 296 -17.03 19.06 -12.97
N GLU A 297 -18.17 18.48 -13.31
CA GLU A 297 -19.50 18.94 -12.97
C GLU A 297 -20.18 17.96 -12.00
N ASP A 298 -20.92 18.49 -11.03
CA ASP A 298 -21.85 17.73 -10.20
C ASP A 298 -23.23 17.79 -10.87
N CYS A 299 -23.87 16.65 -11.06
CA CYS A 299 -25.09 16.52 -11.86
C CYS A 299 -26.20 15.81 -11.07
N LEU A 300 -27.41 16.33 -11.20
CA LEU A 300 -28.67 15.73 -10.76
C LEU A 300 -29.42 15.22 -11.98
N VAL A 301 -29.79 13.93 -11.98
CA VAL A 301 -30.63 13.31 -13.01
C VAL A 301 -31.95 12.87 -12.38
N VAL A 302 -33.07 13.30 -12.95
CA VAL A 302 -34.42 12.94 -12.49
C VAL A 302 -35.12 12.17 -13.60
N ASP A 303 -35.09 10.84 -13.53
CA ASP A 303 -35.60 9.95 -14.60
C ASP A 303 -37.12 10.07 -14.81
N ALA A 304 -37.86 10.54 -13.82
CA ALA A 304 -39.29 10.85 -13.98
C ALA A 304 -39.56 12.08 -14.85
N LEU A 305 -38.56 12.94 -15.03
CA LEU A 305 -38.66 14.18 -15.79
C LEU A 305 -37.84 14.15 -17.08
N ASP A 306 -37.11 13.07 -17.33
CA ASP A 306 -36.10 12.96 -18.40
C ASP A 306 -35.18 14.20 -18.42
N ALA A 307 -34.75 14.63 -17.23
CA ALA A 307 -34.07 15.91 -17.02
C ALA A 307 -32.77 15.73 -16.24
N THR A 308 -31.72 16.42 -16.72
CA THR A 308 -30.41 16.47 -16.08
C THR A 308 -30.02 17.93 -15.86
N GLN A 309 -29.62 18.27 -14.64
CA GLN A 309 -29.08 19.59 -14.28
C GLN A 309 -27.69 19.40 -13.69
N CYS A 310 -26.70 20.10 -14.26
CA CYS A 310 -25.33 20.08 -13.76
C CYS A 310 -24.91 21.47 -13.27
N VAL A 311 -24.00 21.50 -12.30
CA VAL A 311 -23.29 22.70 -11.82
C VAL A 311 -21.81 22.35 -11.69
N ARG A 312 -20.94 23.35 -11.55
CA ARG A 312 -19.51 23.06 -11.38
C ARG A 312 -19.29 22.30 -10.07
N ALA A 313 -18.38 21.33 -10.08
CA ALA A 313 -18.01 20.61 -8.86
C ALA A 313 -17.63 21.60 -7.75
N GLY A 314 -18.25 21.43 -6.57
CA GLY A 314 -18.10 22.32 -5.41
C GLY A 314 -19.20 23.38 -5.26
N GLU A 315 -19.81 23.87 -6.33
CA GLU A 315 -20.95 24.82 -6.25
C GLU A 315 -22.21 24.14 -5.71
N SER A 316 -22.37 22.85 -6.01
CA SER A 316 -23.48 22.00 -5.55
C SER A 316 -23.63 21.98 -4.03
N ARG A 317 -22.53 22.11 -3.28
CA ARG A 317 -22.52 22.03 -1.81
C ARG A 317 -23.10 23.27 -1.14
N GLU A 318 -23.02 24.42 -1.79
CA GLU A 318 -23.51 25.69 -1.25
C GLU A 318 -24.97 25.95 -1.65
N GLY A 319 -25.31 25.68 -2.91
CA GLY A 319 -26.63 26.01 -3.48
C GLY A 319 -27.56 24.82 -3.69
N GLY A 320 -27.06 23.60 -3.60
CA GLY A 320 -27.77 22.42 -4.11
C GLY A 320 -27.85 22.41 -5.65
N ILE A 321 -28.53 21.40 -6.19
CA ILE A 321 -28.85 21.28 -7.61
C ILE A 321 -30.35 21.01 -7.72
N GLY A 322 -31.10 21.83 -8.46
CA GLY A 322 -32.55 21.74 -8.47
C GLY A 322 -33.16 21.76 -9.86
N ILE A 323 -34.19 20.94 -10.06
CA ILE A 323 -35.05 20.95 -11.25
C ILE A 323 -36.47 21.32 -10.80
N ARG A 324 -37.03 22.36 -11.42
CA ARG A 324 -38.44 22.76 -11.24
C ARG A 324 -39.26 22.23 -12.41
N THR A 325 -40.36 21.56 -12.10
CA THR A 325 -41.32 21.05 -13.06
C THR A 325 -42.73 21.58 -12.79
N THR A 326 -43.51 21.65 -13.85
CA THR A 326 -44.89 22.15 -13.84
C THR A 326 -45.73 21.15 -14.64
N THR A 327 -46.57 20.39 -13.96
CA THR A 327 -47.45 19.38 -14.58
C THR A 327 -48.91 19.82 -14.47
N PHE A 328 -49.75 19.41 -15.43
CA PHE A 328 -51.19 19.69 -15.35
C PHE A 328 -51.90 18.44 -14.84
N ASP A 329 -52.58 18.57 -13.70
CA ASP A 329 -53.44 17.53 -13.15
C ASP A 329 -54.82 17.65 -13.80
N GLU A 330 -55.11 16.76 -14.76
CA GLU A 330 -56.40 16.72 -15.45
C GLU A 330 -57.57 16.41 -14.51
N GLY A 331 -57.34 15.63 -13.45
CA GLY A 331 -58.37 15.26 -12.47
C GLY A 331 -58.77 16.40 -11.56
N ALA A 332 -57.81 17.26 -11.20
CA ALA A 332 -58.05 18.45 -10.38
C ALA A 332 -58.24 19.74 -11.21
N GLY A 333 -58.04 19.68 -12.54
CA GLY A 333 -58.12 20.84 -13.43
C GLY A 333 -57.14 21.95 -13.06
N ARG A 334 -56.00 21.62 -12.45
CA ARG A 334 -55.03 22.60 -11.94
C ARG A 334 -53.61 22.21 -12.32
N THR A 335 -52.76 23.23 -12.40
CA THR A 335 -51.33 23.06 -12.57
C THR A 335 -50.67 22.78 -11.22
N VAL A 336 -49.89 21.71 -11.14
CA VAL A 336 -49.07 21.32 -9.99
C VAL A 336 -47.62 21.64 -10.29
N THR A 337 -47.02 22.50 -9.48
CA THR A 337 -45.58 22.79 -9.53
C THR A 337 -44.86 21.94 -8.49
N SER A 338 -43.76 21.32 -8.89
CA SER A 338 -42.87 20.58 -8.01
C SER A 338 -41.43 20.97 -8.24
N ASP A 339 -40.66 21.05 -7.16
CA ASP A 339 -39.23 21.29 -7.13
C ASP A 339 -38.55 20.01 -6.58
N VAL A 340 -37.60 19.49 -7.34
CA VAL A 340 -36.74 18.37 -6.95
C VAL A 340 -35.34 18.94 -6.73
N LEU A 341 -34.91 19.00 -5.49
CA LEU A 341 -33.67 19.65 -5.07
C LEU A 341 -32.73 18.63 -4.41
N LEU A 342 -31.55 18.45 -4.99
CA LEU A 342 -30.42 17.82 -4.34
C LEU A 342 -29.78 18.82 -3.36
N SER A 343 -29.67 18.42 -2.10
CA SER A 343 -29.01 19.19 -1.04
C SER A 343 -27.96 18.34 -0.34
N PHE A 344 -27.08 18.97 0.44
CA PHE A 344 -25.99 18.29 1.13
C PHE A 344 -26.02 18.57 2.63
N THR A 345 -25.79 17.54 3.43
CA THR A 345 -25.59 17.69 4.87
C THR A 345 -24.27 18.41 5.15
N ARG A 346 -24.03 18.81 6.41
CA ARG A 346 -22.73 19.40 6.81
C ARG A 346 -21.53 18.47 6.57
N SER A 347 -21.75 17.15 6.59
CA SER A 347 -20.73 16.15 6.27
C SER A 347 -20.56 15.90 4.77
N GLY A 348 -21.30 16.62 3.91
CA GLY A 348 -21.26 16.46 2.46
C GLY A 348 -22.06 15.28 1.92
N THR A 349 -22.90 14.64 2.74
CA THR A 349 -23.79 13.55 2.28
C THR A 349 -24.97 14.14 1.49
N PRO A 350 -25.20 13.72 0.24
CA PRO A 350 -26.33 14.18 -0.55
C PRO A 350 -27.66 13.66 0.01
N TYR A 351 -28.72 14.46 -0.12
CA TYR A 351 -30.09 14.06 0.16
C TYR A 351 -31.07 14.81 -0.73
N LEU A 352 -32.22 14.18 -1.00
CA LEU A 352 -33.26 14.74 -1.85
C LEU A 352 -34.28 15.54 -1.02
N VAL A 353 -34.63 16.73 -1.51
CA VAL A 353 -35.73 17.56 -1.03
C VAL A 353 -36.74 17.72 -2.17
N VAL A 354 -37.93 17.16 -1.99
CA VAL A 354 -39.04 17.32 -2.94
C VAL A 354 -40.07 18.25 -2.30
N SER A 355 -40.36 19.37 -2.96
CA SER A 355 -41.34 20.35 -2.50
C SER A 355 -42.32 20.69 -3.60
N GLY A 356 -43.59 20.96 -3.26
CA GLY A 356 -44.63 21.28 -4.23
C GLY A 356 -46.02 20.96 -3.71
N ASP A 357 -47.03 21.21 -4.54
CA ASP A 357 -48.40 20.78 -4.25
C ASP A 357 -48.47 19.25 -4.37
N VAL A 358 -48.19 18.54 -3.28
CA VAL A 358 -48.39 17.10 -3.22
C VAL A 358 -49.88 16.85 -3.50
N PRO A 359 -50.26 16.15 -4.58
CA PRO A 359 -51.66 15.76 -4.76
C PRO A 359 -52.01 14.96 -3.51
N ALA A 360 -53.02 15.42 -2.77
CA ALA A 360 -53.50 14.72 -1.60
C ALA A 360 -53.77 13.28 -2.05
N SER A 361 -52.93 12.35 -1.60
CA SER A 361 -53.15 10.92 -1.79
C SER A 361 -54.61 10.69 -1.47
N ALA A 362 -55.34 10.16 -2.46
CA ALA A 362 -56.76 9.89 -2.37
C ALA A 362 -57.06 9.36 -0.97
N THR A 363 -57.73 10.20 -0.19
CA THR A 363 -58.30 9.81 1.08
C THR A 363 -59.13 8.58 0.78
N GLY A 364 -58.64 7.43 1.24
CA GLY A 364 -59.40 6.19 1.24
C GLY A 364 -60.75 6.52 1.86
N THR A 365 -61.76 6.57 1.01
CA THR A 365 -63.12 6.88 1.41
C THR A 365 -63.67 5.70 2.17
N ASP A 366 -64.34 6.05 3.27
CA ASP A 366 -65.25 5.28 4.09
C ASP A 366 -65.95 4.07 3.43
N ALA A 367 -66.07 3.03 4.26
CA ALA A 367 -67.25 2.20 4.52
C ALA A 367 -68.03 1.60 3.34
N GLY A 368 -67.94 0.27 3.25
CA GLY A 368 -68.96 -0.63 2.73
C GLY A 368 -68.89 -1.95 3.48
#